data_AF-A0A060BYS6-F1
#
_entry.id   AF-A0A060BYS6-F1
#
_cell.length_a   1.000
_cell.length_b   1.000
_cell.length_c   1.000
_cell.angle_alpha   90.00
_cell.angle_beta   90.00
_cell.angle_gamma   90.00
#
_symmetry.space_group_name_H-M   'P 1'
#
loop_
_entity.id
_entity.type
_entity.pdbx_description
1 polymer ?
#
loop_
_entity_poly.entity_id
_entity_poly.type
_entity_poly.pdbx_seq_one_letter_code
_entity_poly.pdbx_strand_id
1 'polypeptide(L)'
;MVVDEWGVWTDAEPGTNPSFLEQQNSLRDALIAATTLNIFNNHADRVRMANLAQTVNVLQSLILTKGNAMLLTPTYYVFDMYKVHQNAKLIPLQLSTPGYKMNDDSIPAVN
;
A
#
# COMPACT_ATOMS: atom_id res chain seq x y z
N MET A 1 9.66 14.97 7.22
CA MET A 1 8.26 14.55 7.44
C MET A 1 8.23 13.03 7.50
N VAL A 2 7.45 12.48 8.43
CA VAL A 2 7.31 11.04 8.68
C VAL A 2 5.83 10.71 8.56
N VAL A 3 5.48 9.68 7.79
CA VAL A 3 4.11 9.17 7.64
C VAL A 3 4.07 7.77 8.27
N ASP A 4 4.05 7.74 9.60
CA ASP A 4 4.28 6.54 10.42
C ASP A 4 3.06 5.61 10.53
N GLU A 5 1.89 6.01 10.03
CA GLU A 5 0.76 5.11 9.83
C GLU A 5 0.05 5.44 8.51
N TRP A 6 -0.03 4.46 7.61
CA TRP A 6 -0.82 4.53 6.39
C TRP A 6 -1.25 3.13 5.94
N GLY A 7 -2.22 3.05 5.04
CA GLY A 7 -2.74 1.80 4.50
C GLY A 7 -4.26 1.76 4.50
N VAL A 8 -4.81 0.63 4.08
CA VAL A 8 -6.25 0.37 4.05
C VAL A 8 -6.73 -0.17 5.40
N TRP A 9 -7.82 0.40 5.89
CA TRP A 9 -8.59 -0.14 7.01
C TRP A 9 -10.00 -0.50 6.52
N THR A 10 -10.37 -1.78 6.60
CA THR A 10 -11.72 -2.28 6.29
C THR A 10 -12.40 -2.88 7.51
N ASP A 11 -13.65 -3.32 7.33
CA ASP A 11 -14.28 -4.22 8.30
C ASP A 11 -13.40 -5.45 8.54
N ALA A 12 -13.40 -5.94 9.78
CA ALA A 12 -12.70 -7.16 10.14
C ALA A 12 -13.36 -8.38 9.47
N GLU A 13 -12.56 -9.42 9.20
CA GLU A 13 -13.06 -10.66 8.61
C GLU A 13 -14.21 -11.24 9.44
N PRO A 14 -15.32 -11.67 8.80
CA PRO A 14 -16.45 -12.24 9.50
C PRO A 14 -16.05 -13.40 10.43
N GLY A 15 -16.47 -13.33 11.69
CA GLY A 15 -16.17 -14.36 12.69
C GLY A 15 -14.84 -14.18 13.44
N THR A 16 -14.09 -13.11 13.15
CA THR A 16 -12.90 -12.72 13.93
C THR A 16 -13.27 -11.75 15.06
N ASN A 17 -12.35 -11.53 16.02
CA ASN A 17 -12.52 -10.46 17.00
C ASN A 17 -12.29 -9.11 16.31
N PRO A 18 -13.26 -8.18 16.28
CA PRO A 18 -13.10 -6.91 15.59
C PRO A 18 -11.90 -6.08 16.08
N SER A 19 -11.50 -6.22 17.36
CA SER A 19 -10.35 -5.49 17.91
C SER A 19 -9.00 -6.02 17.44
N PHE A 20 -8.96 -7.18 16.77
CA PHE A 20 -7.73 -7.74 16.19
C PHE A 20 -7.47 -7.20 14.78
N LEU A 21 -8.45 -6.52 14.17
CA LEU A 21 -8.31 -5.84 12.88
C LEU A 21 -7.79 -6.78 11.77
N GLU A 22 -8.19 -8.05 11.83
CA GLU A 22 -7.88 -9.04 10.81
C GLU A 22 -8.71 -8.74 9.57
N GLN A 23 -8.06 -8.51 8.42
CA GLN A 23 -8.70 -8.25 7.13
C GLN A 23 -7.93 -8.96 6.02
N GLN A 24 -8.60 -9.36 4.95
CA GLN A 24 -7.90 -9.87 3.76
C GLN A 24 -7.09 -8.81 3.01
N ASN A 25 -6.22 -9.31 2.12
CA ASN A 25 -5.38 -8.49 1.25
C ASN A 25 -5.50 -8.96 -0.20
N SER A 26 -5.79 -8.03 -1.09
CA SER A 26 -6.19 -8.25 -2.48
C SER A 26 -5.37 -7.40 -3.45
N LEU A 27 -5.68 -7.52 -4.75
CA LEU A 27 -5.07 -6.67 -5.77
C LEU A 27 -5.35 -5.18 -5.55
N ARG A 28 -6.50 -4.82 -4.96
CA ARG A 28 -6.81 -3.44 -4.59
C ARG A 28 -5.76 -2.88 -3.63
N ASP A 29 -5.39 -3.67 -2.63
CA ASP A 29 -4.47 -3.24 -1.58
C ASP A 29 -3.03 -3.12 -2.14
N ALA A 30 -2.65 -3.99 -3.10
CA ALA A 30 -1.42 -3.82 -3.87
C ALA A 30 -1.40 -2.50 -4.67
N LEU A 31 -2.49 -2.15 -5.36
CA LEU A 31 -2.58 -0.88 -6.11
C LEU A 31 -2.47 0.33 -5.18
N ILE A 32 -3.09 0.26 -4.00
CA ILE A 32 -2.99 1.31 -2.99
C ILE A 32 -1.55 1.45 -2.49
N ALA A 33 -0.88 0.34 -2.16
CA ALA A 33 0.52 0.37 -1.74
C ALA A 33 1.45 0.96 -2.82
N ALA A 34 1.33 0.52 -4.07
CA ALA A 34 2.17 1.01 -5.16
C ALA A 34 1.94 2.52 -5.41
N THR A 35 0.67 2.94 -5.47
CA THR A 35 0.31 4.35 -5.67
C THR A 35 0.82 5.22 -4.53
N THR A 36 0.64 4.79 -3.28
CA THR A 36 1.12 5.56 -2.12
C THR A 36 2.65 5.63 -2.07
N LEU A 37 3.37 4.55 -2.40
CA LEU A 37 4.83 4.58 -2.50
C LEU A 37 5.31 5.51 -3.63
N ASN A 38 4.61 5.57 -4.77
CA ASN A 38 4.88 6.57 -5.82
C ASN A 38 4.69 8.01 -5.32
N ILE A 39 3.63 8.27 -4.57
CA ILE A 39 3.39 9.58 -3.95
C ILE A 39 4.56 9.94 -3.00
N PHE A 40 5.03 9.00 -2.18
CA PHE A 40 6.17 9.25 -1.30
C PHE A 40 7.47 9.51 -2.09
N ASN A 41 7.72 8.76 -3.16
CA ASN A 41 8.85 9.01 -4.04
C ASN A 41 8.79 10.42 -4.66
N ASN A 42 7.61 10.85 -5.12
CA ASN A 42 7.40 12.18 -5.69
C ASN A 42 7.58 13.32 -4.67
N HIS A 43 7.46 13.02 -3.37
CA HIS A 43 7.67 13.95 -2.26
C HIS A 43 8.93 13.62 -1.44
N ALA A 44 9.91 12.94 -2.03
CA ALA A 44 11.14 12.49 -1.34
C ALA A 44 12.04 13.66 -0.87
N ASP A 45 11.79 14.89 -1.30
CA ASP A 45 12.42 16.09 -0.76
C ASP A 45 12.06 16.30 0.72
N ARG A 46 10.83 15.94 1.12
CA ARG A 46 10.26 16.20 2.46
C ARG A 46 9.87 14.94 3.23
N VAL A 47 9.29 13.94 2.57
CA VAL A 47 8.94 12.64 3.17
C VAL A 47 10.21 11.78 3.22
N ARG A 48 10.65 11.41 4.42
CA ARG A 48 11.92 10.67 4.62
C ARG A 48 11.72 9.31 5.28
N MET A 49 10.51 9.03 5.74
CA MET A 49 10.13 7.77 6.39
C MET A 49 8.62 7.59 6.27
N ALA A 50 8.20 6.35 6.06
CA ALA A 50 6.81 5.96 6.15
C ALA A 50 6.70 4.53 6.69
N ASN A 51 5.62 4.22 7.41
CA ASN A 51 5.41 2.91 8.02
C ASN A 51 3.97 2.45 7.74
N LEU A 52 3.85 1.30 7.06
CA LEU A 52 2.56 0.70 6.72
C LEU A 52 1.91 0.09 7.97
N ALA A 53 0.62 0.32 8.14
CA ALA A 53 -0.18 -0.27 9.22
C ALA A 53 -0.87 -1.56 8.72
N GLN A 54 -0.55 -2.75 9.24
CA GLN A 54 0.62 -3.12 10.06
C GLN A 54 1.39 -4.26 9.37
N THR A 55 2.35 -4.90 10.05
CA THR A 55 3.27 -5.85 9.39
C THR A 55 2.67 -7.26 9.18
N VAL A 56 2.01 -7.83 10.20
CA VAL A 56 1.51 -9.21 10.20
C VAL A 56 0.12 -9.30 10.83
N ASN A 57 -0.82 -10.00 10.16
CA ASN A 57 -2.22 -10.28 10.59
C ASN A 57 -3.15 -9.09 10.88
N VAL A 58 -2.64 -7.85 10.85
CA VAL A 58 -3.37 -6.65 11.26
C VAL A 58 -3.41 -5.65 10.10
N LEU A 59 -4.59 -5.13 9.79
CA LEU A 59 -4.82 -4.13 8.74
C LEU A 59 -4.23 -4.57 7.38
N GLN A 60 -3.56 -3.68 6.64
CA GLN A 60 -2.99 -3.97 5.33
C GLN A 60 -1.66 -4.74 5.45
N SER A 61 -1.70 -5.94 6.03
CA SER A 61 -0.51 -6.71 6.34
C SER A 61 0.28 -7.20 5.13
N LEU A 62 1.60 -7.29 5.30
CA LEU A 62 2.50 -7.94 4.34
C LEU A 62 2.37 -9.47 4.43
N ILE A 63 2.13 -9.98 5.62
CA ILE A 63 2.12 -11.42 5.89
C ILE A 63 0.85 -11.77 6.66
N LEU A 64 0.21 -12.89 6.29
CA LEU A 64 -0.83 -13.52 7.09
C LEU A 64 -0.34 -14.87 7.59
N THR A 65 -0.62 -15.19 8.85
CA THR A 65 -0.25 -16.44 9.50
C THR A 65 -1.45 -17.09 10.19
N LYS A 66 -1.49 -18.43 10.18
CA LYS A 66 -2.47 -19.22 10.92
C LYS A 66 -1.82 -20.50 11.43
N GLY A 67 -1.50 -20.54 12.73
CA GLY A 67 -0.70 -21.63 13.30
C GLY A 67 0.69 -21.67 12.64
N ASN A 68 1.03 -22.79 12.00
CA ASN A 68 2.27 -22.97 11.26
C ASN A 68 2.18 -22.57 9.77
N ALA A 69 1.01 -22.20 9.28
CA ALA A 69 0.82 -21.74 7.91
C ALA A 69 1.13 -20.24 7.80
N MET A 70 1.74 -19.86 6.67
CA MET A 70 2.03 -18.48 6.32
C MET A 70 1.74 -18.26 4.83
N LEU A 71 1.25 -17.07 4.49
CA LEU A 71 1.18 -16.59 3.11
C LEU A 71 1.71 -15.17 2.99
N LEU A 72 2.18 -14.83 1.79
CA LEU A 72 2.63 -13.49 1.41
C LEU A 72 1.48 -12.79 0.68
N THR A 73 1.13 -11.58 1.12
CA THR A 73 0.01 -10.84 0.54
C THR A 73 0.39 -10.16 -0.78
N PRO A 74 -0.57 -9.76 -1.61
CA PRO A 74 -0.30 -8.87 -2.74
C PRO A 74 0.50 -7.61 -2.34
N THR A 75 0.22 -7.05 -1.15
CA THR A 75 0.98 -5.90 -0.62
C THR A 75 2.46 -6.25 -0.36
N TYR A 76 2.77 -7.45 0.13
CA TYR A 76 4.18 -7.91 0.27
C TYR A 76 4.92 -7.85 -1.05
N TYR A 77 4.32 -8.35 -2.14
CA TYR A 77 4.98 -8.37 -3.44
C TYR A 77 5.24 -6.96 -3.98
N VAL A 78 4.40 -5.96 -3.64
CA VAL A 78 4.69 -4.56 -3.97
C VAL A 78 5.96 -4.09 -3.24
N PHE A 79 6.07 -4.34 -1.94
CA PHE A 79 7.27 -3.97 -1.18
C PHE A 79 8.53 -4.69 -1.70
N ASP A 80 8.42 -5.98 -2.07
CA ASP A 80 9.55 -6.72 -2.65
C ASP A 80 9.96 -6.16 -4.02
N MET A 81 9.00 -5.79 -4.89
CA MET A 81 9.30 -5.13 -6.16
C MET A 81 9.90 -3.73 -5.96
N TYR A 82 9.43 -2.97 -4.96
CA TYR A 82 9.86 -1.59 -4.71
C TYR A 82 11.18 -1.49 -3.95
N LYS A 83 11.78 -2.60 -3.48
CA LYS A 83 13.06 -2.57 -2.76
C LYS A 83 14.18 -1.84 -3.51
N VAL A 84 14.15 -1.88 -4.85
CA VAL A 84 15.13 -1.19 -5.71
C VAL A 84 15.06 0.34 -5.63
N HIS A 85 13.98 0.90 -5.07
CA HIS A 85 13.82 2.34 -4.84
C HIS A 85 14.45 2.81 -3.52
N GLN A 86 14.80 1.90 -2.61
CA GLN A 86 15.36 2.27 -1.30
C GLN A 86 16.73 2.94 -1.49
N ASN A 87 16.88 4.16 -0.95
CA ASN A 87 18.07 5.01 -1.12
C ASN A 87 18.41 5.36 -2.59
N ALA A 88 17.47 5.17 -3.52
CA ALA A 88 17.66 5.55 -4.91
C ALA A 88 17.53 7.07 -5.10
N LYS A 89 18.03 7.57 -6.23
CA LYS A 89 17.81 8.96 -6.65
C LYS A 89 16.54 9.05 -7.50
N LEU A 90 15.59 9.88 -7.08
CA LEU A 90 14.41 10.19 -7.87
C LEU A 90 14.81 10.79 -9.23
N ILE A 91 14.28 10.22 -10.30
CA ILE A 91 14.36 10.80 -11.65
C ILE A 91 12.98 11.43 -11.94
N PRO A 92 12.91 12.76 -12.19
CA PRO A 92 11.64 13.41 -12.49
C PRO A 92 10.98 12.77 -13.72
N LEU A 93 9.72 12.35 -13.55
CA LEU A 93 8.91 11.76 -14.59
C LEU A 93 7.60 12.55 -14.71
N GLN A 94 7.22 12.88 -15.95
CA GLN A 94 5.92 13.46 -16.25
C GLN A 94 5.21 12.52 -17.22
N LEU A 95 4.00 12.11 -16.86
CA LEU A 95 3.18 11.23 -17.67
C LEU A 95 1.99 12.00 -18.23
N SER A 96 1.73 11.83 -19.52
CA SER A 96 0.45 12.23 -20.13
C SER A 96 -0.41 10.99 -20.24
N THR A 97 -1.46 10.91 -19.42
CA THR A 97 -2.33 9.74 -19.32
C THR A 97 -3.77 10.17 -19.58
N PRO A 98 -4.62 9.31 -20.16
CA PRO A 98 -6.04 9.57 -20.15
C PRO A 98 -6.56 9.66 -18.71
N GLY A 99 -7.66 10.38 -18.51
CA GLY A 99 -8.39 10.34 -17.25
C GLY A 99 -9.20 9.04 -17.14
N TYR A 100 -9.20 8.41 -15.97
CA TYR A 100 -10.23 7.46 -15.58
C TYR A 100 -11.45 8.24 -15.09
N LYS A 101 -12.62 7.93 -15.64
CA LYS A 101 -13.90 8.56 -15.25
C LYS A 101 -14.85 7.51 -14.69
N MET A 102 -15.49 7.85 -13.58
CA MET A 102 -16.58 7.07 -13.01
C MET A 102 -17.68 8.04 -12.60
N ASN A 103 -18.83 7.98 -13.28
CA ASN A 103 -19.89 8.99 -13.15
C ASN A 103 -19.33 10.40 -13.43
N ASP A 104 -19.54 11.33 -12.50
CA ASP A 104 -19.08 12.72 -12.60
C ASP A 104 -17.64 12.92 -12.07
N ASP A 105 -17.02 11.89 -11.48
CA ASP A 105 -15.68 11.95 -10.91
C ASP A 105 -14.61 11.54 -11.93
N SER A 106 -13.41 12.14 -11.80
CA SER A 106 -12.27 11.79 -12.65
C SER A 106 -10.93 11.87 -11.93
N ILE A 107 -10.05 10.93 -12.24
CA ILE A 107 -8.66 10.87 -11.76
C ILE A 107 -7.71 10.54 -12.92
N PRO A 108 -6.40 10.83 -12.84
CA PRO A 108 -5.42 10.26 -13.77
C PRO A 108 -5.49 8.73 -13.77
N ALA A 109 -5.41 8.10 -14.93
CA ALA A 109 -5.45 6.63 -15.02
C ALA A 109 -4.19 5.96 -14.46
N VAL A 110 -3.06 6.67 -14.39
CA VAL A 110 -1.79 6.19 -13.82
C VAL A 110 -1.16 7.32 -12.98
N ASN A 111 -0.49 6.94 -11.89
CA ASN A 111 0.26 7.84 -11.00
C ASN A 111 1.76 7.67 -11.20
#